data_AF-A0A7W5KRZ3-F1
#
_entry.id   AF-A0A7W5KRZ3-F1
#
_cell.length_a   1.000
_cell.length_b   1.000
_cell.length_c   1.000
_cell.angle_alpha   90.00
_cell.angle_beta   90.00
_cell.angle_gamma   90.00
#
_symmetry.space_group_name_H-M   'P 1'
#
loop_
_entity.id
_entity.type
_entity.pdbx_description
1 polymer ?
#
loop_
_entity_poly.entity_id
_entity_poly.type
_entity_poly.pdbx_seq_one_letter_code
_entity_poly.pdbx_strand_id
1 'polypeptide(L)'
;MIGIGVAFPPKATIAAALPLPLSGAVIDEDSVTGAIDTHRPLPALPLPTGTRVSAIGDSHIGYGVYAGSPLVPNPGNTFAVGYSMANGFIEWTRALDPRFDHDSWYDTADPTGRNISGANQGIFGAHLEWSNEASTGILTRLPALLAKRPAVIILEGGTNSVNSGDTAGKNSPAAAAEIIAKLDKALRLARAGGVWVILMTIYPRGDWPKNDARHRAVADSNNWIKAQEGRDGVLGIVDGNDDILAPGGVQDLSMYEKDKIHLAPKGARRIGKEKLLPILQSAISAGSTFNFDPAVENLAGESMGRLSGAEGGKASPAITGQIPSGFRCGIGRNAETVACSIDELEGAIKGARLAVTPTDDNDAAYTHMQFNADPIATTGKLAPGDWIYAAMFVEQLAGDQLGTARIVFKLRQDKKLLQSVGGLWTSSGDFAHSIGAGSEGWWIKTNPFLMPDLPFDNLKCDLDITSDKNGTPFTIRLSRFIIRKIADPRLVS
;
A
#
# COMPACT_ATOMS: atom_id res chain seq x y z
N MET A 1 17.69 -69.58 10.03
CA MET A 1 16.94 -70.48 9.12
C MET A 1 15.47 -70.23 9.34
N ILE A 2 14.81 -69.66 8.33
CA ILE A 2 13.39 -69.74 7.93
C ILE A 2 13.30 -68.66 6.83
N GLY A 3 13.29 -69.13 5.59
CA GLY A 3 13.10 -68.29 4.41
C GLY A 3 11.63 -68.32 4.01
N ILE A 4 11.11 -67.18 3.59
CA ILE A 4 9.88 -67.08 2.82
C ILE A 4 10.15 -66.04 1.72
N GLY A 5 10.17 -66.51 0.49
CA GLY A 5 10.36 -65.69 -0.70
C GLY A 5 9.10 -64.93 -1.07
N VAL A 6 9.28 -63.76 -1.67
CA VAL A 6 8.23 -63.03 -2.38
C VAL A 6 8.79 -62.59 -3.72
N ALA A 7 8.05 -62.93 -4.77
CA ALA A 7 8.37 -62.75 -6.17
C ALA A 7 8.38 -61.26 -6.58
N PHE A 8 9.32 -60.89 -7.45
CA PHE A 8 9.35 -59.60 -8.13
C PHE A 8 8.46 -59.66 -9.40
N PRO A 9 7.53 -58.71 -9.61
CA PRO A 9 6.97 -58.45 -10.93
C PRO A 9 7.93 -57.57 -11.77
N PRO A 10 7.81 -57.62 -13.11
CA PRO A 10 8.83 -57.11 -14.02
C PRO A 10 8.88 -55.58 -14.09
N LYS A 11 10.07 -55.08 -14.44
CA LYS A 11 10.37 -53.68 -14.81
C LYS A 11 9.32 -53.15 -15.79
N ALA A 12 8.53 -52.16 -15.36
CA ALA A 12 7.78 -51.31 -16.26
C ALA A 12 8.73 -50.33 -16.95
N THR A 13 8.76 -50.40 -18.27
CA THR A 13 9.42 -49.48 -19.19
C THR A 13 8.89 -48.06 -18.97
N ILE A 14 9.78 -47.09 -18.74
CA ILE A 14 9.44 -45.67 -18.76
C ILE A 14 9.20 -45.29 -20.22
N ALA A 15 7.94 -45.29 -20.63
CA ALA A 15 7.51 -44.63 -21.86
C ALA A 15 7.43 -43.13 -21.58
N ALA A 16 8.09 -42.32 -22.42
CA ALA A 16 7.94 -40.88 -22.41
C ALA A 16 6.46 -40.52 -22.60
N ALA A 17 5.91 -39.73 -21.67
CA ALA A 17 4.56 -39.20 -21.78
C ALA A 17 4.52 -38.20 -22.94
N LEU A 18 3.89 -38.60 -24.04
CA LEU A 18 3.38 -37.67 -25.06
C LEU A 18 2.24 -36.86 -24.43
N PRO A 19 2.13 -35.55 -24.75
CA PRO A 19 1.06 -34.71 -24.23
C PRO A 19 -0.30 -35.22 -24.70
N LEU A 20 -1.22 -35.42 -23.75
CA LEU A 20 -2.60 -35.77 -24.05
C LEU A 20 -3.31 -34.57 -24.73
N PRO A 21 -4.14 -34.82 -25.76
CA PRO A 21 -4.93 -33.78 -26.39
C PRO A 21 -6.07 -33.36 -25.47
N LEU A 22 -6.17 -32.06 -25.19
CA LEU A 22 -7.32 -31.46 -24.54
C LEU A 22 -8.54 -31.64 -25.46
N SER A 23 -9.47 -32.50 -25.05
CA SER A 23 -10.76 -32.67 -25.71
C SER A 23 -11.59 -31.39 -25.54
N GLY A 24 -11.95 -30.78 -26.67
CA GLY A 24 -12.74 -29.56 -26.73
C GLY A 24 -14.14 -29.73 -26.13
N ALA A 25 -14.39 -29.00 -25.05
CA ALA A 25 -15.67 -28.32 -24.90
C ALA A 25 -15.51 -26.97 -25.62
N VAL A 26 -16.06 -26.93 -26.84
CA VAL A 26 -16.14 -25.73 -27.68
C VAL A 26 -16.97 -24.69 -26.91
N ILE A 27 -16.30 -23.69 -26.37
CA ILE A 27 -16.92 -22.37 -26.21
C ILE A 27 -16.95 -21.82 -27.63
N ASP A 28 -18.15 -21.47 -28.07
CA ASP A 28 -18.46 -20.95 -29.40
C ASP A 28 -17.70 -19.63 -29.65
N GLU A 29 -16.51 -19.73 -30.26
CA GLU A 29 -15.69 -18.59 -30.68
C GLU A 29 -16.05 -18.09 -32.10
N ASP A 30 -17.07 -18.66 -32.78
CA ASP A 30 -17.28 -18.47 -34.23
C ASP A 30 -18.59 -17.78 -34.65
N SER A 31 -19.33 -17.13 -33.73
CA SER A 31 -20.48 -16.30 -34.14
C SER A 31 -20.15 -14.83 -34.46
N VAL A 32 -18.87 -14.46 -34.58
CA VAL A 32 -18.46 -13.14 -35.11
C VAL A 32 -17.42 -13.29 -36.22
N THR A 33 -17.87 -13.80 -37.36
CA THR A 33 -17.13 -13.65 -38.61
C THR A 33 -17.07 -12.16 -39.00
N GLY A 34 -15.94 -11.50 -38.72
CA GLY A 34 -15.61 -10.19 -39.28
C GLY A 34 -15.39 -9.01 -38.33
N ALA A 35 -15.35 -9.20 -37.00
CA ALA A 35 -14.83 -8.15 -36.12
C ALA A 35 -13.31 -8.18 -36.16
N ILE A 36 -12.70 -7.20 -36.84
CA ILE A 36 -11.29 -6.84 -36.60
C ILE A 36 -11.17 -6.70 -35.08
N ASP A 37 -10.24 -7.42 -34.44
CA ASP A 37 -10.00 -7.29 -33.01
C ASP A 37 -9.51 -5.86 -32.74
N THR A 38 -10.45 -4.93 -32.53
CA THR A 38 -10.17 -3.50 -32.39
C THR A 38 -9.65 -3.26 -30.99
N HIS A 39 -8.41 -3.69 -30.74
CA HIS A 39 -7.71 -3.29 -29.54
C HIS A 39 -7.61 -1.77 -29.52
N ARG A 40 -7.96 -1.17 -28.38
CA ARG A 40 -7.59 0.23 -28.18
C ARG A 40 -6.06 0.32 -28.18
N PRO A 41 -5.46 1.34 -28.82
CA PRO A 41 -4.03 1.57 -28.75
C PRO A 41 -3.59 1.71 -27.30
N LEU A 42 -2.45 1.11 -26.96
CA LEU A 42 -1.80 1.37 -25.68
C LEU A 42 -1.31 2.82 -25.66
N PRO A 43 -1.41 3.53 -24.52
CA PRO A 43 -0.82 4.85 -24.36
C PRO A 43 0.68 4.80 -24.65
N ALA A 44 1.19 5.77 -25.40
CA ALA A 44 2.62 5.87 -25.68
C ALA A 44 3.40 6.15 -24.39
N LEU A 45 4.55 5.50 -24.23
CA LEU A 45 5.48 5.74 -23.13
C LEU A 45 6.56 6.76 -23.57
N PRO A 46 7.11 7.57 -22.65
CA PRO A 46 6.72 7.67 -21.24
C PRO A 46 5.38 8.40 -21.07
N LEU A 47 4.60 7.96 -20.08
CA LEU A 47 3.37 8.60 -19.66
C LEU A 47 3.68 9.95 -18.98
N PRO A 48 2.76 10.92 -19.00
CA PRO A 48 2.97 12.19 -18.32
C PRO A 48 3.03 11.99 -16.79
N THR A 49 3.76 12.88 -16.10
CA THR A 49 3.71 12.99 -14.64
C THR A 49 2.27 13.17 -14.17
N GLY A 50 1.94 12.50 -13.08
CA GLY A 50 0.60 12.49 -12.50
C GLY A 50 -0.36 11.52 -13.17
N THR A 51 0.13 10.68 -14.10
CA THR A 51 -0.68 9.58 -14.63
C THR A 51 -1.22 8.73 -13.48
N ARG A 52 -2.52 8.44 -13.53
CA ARG A 52 -3.18 7.56 -12.58
C ARG A 52 -2.79 6.11 -12.82
N VAL A 53 -2.21 5.51 -11.80
CA VAL A 53 -1.91 4.08 -11.73
C VAL A 53 -2.96 3.46 -10.83
N SER A 54 -3.90 2.72 -11.41
CA SER A 54 -4.89 1.98 -10.63
C SER A 54 -4.34 0.62 -10.21
N ALA A 55 -4.88 0.01 -9.18
CA ALA A 55 -4.51 -1.34 -8.75
C ALA A 55 -5.76 -2.16 -8.45
N ILE A 56 -5.75 -3.43 -8.84
CA ILE A 56 -6.81 -4.38 -8.57
C ILE A 56 -6.21 -5.68 -8.08
N GLY A 57 -6.78 -6.21 -7.00
CA GLY A 57 -6.31 -7.46 -6.43
C GLY A 57 -7.02 -7.81 -5.14
N ASP A 58 -6.32 -8.54 -4.28
CA ASP A 58 -6.82 -9.05 -3.03
C ASP A 58 -6.41 -8.18 -1.82
N SER A 59 -6.10 -8.81 -0.68
CA SER A 59 -5.63 -8.11 0.50
C SER A 59 -4.30 -7.39 0.23
N HIS A 60 -3.37 -7.89 -0.59
CA HIS A 60 -2.10 -7.18 -0.81
C HIS A 60 -2.28 -5.79 -1.42
N ILE A 61 -3.26 -5.63 -2.32
CA ILE A 61 -3.69 -4.31 -2.80
C ILE A 61 -4.52 -3.60 -1.72
N GLY A 62 -5.43 -4.31 -1.05
CA GLY A 62 -6.31 -3.76 -0.01
C GLY A 62 -5.58 -3.15 1.19
N TYR A 63 -4.40 -3.65 1.57
CA TYR A 63 -3.58 -3.11 2.67
C TYR A 63 -3.10 -1.68 2.41
N GLY A 64 -3.09 -1.21 1.16
CA GLY A 64 -2.83 0.18 0.81
C GLY A 64 -3.92 1.15 1.33
N VAL A 65 -5.18 0.69 1.35
CA VAL A 65 -6.35 1.46 1.82
C VAL A 65 -7.31 0.56 2.60
N TYR A 66 -7.31 0.69 3.94
CA TYR A 66 -8.27 -0.03 4.78
C TYR A 66 -9.68 0.54 4.64
N ALA A 67 -10.68 -0.34 4.69
CA ALA A 67 -12.10 -0.01 4.59
C ALA A 67 -12.48 1.10 5.58
N GLY A 68 -13.03 2.19 5.06
CA GLY A 68 -13.63 3.23 5.90
C GLY A 68 -14.85 2.64 6.57
N SER A 69 -14.93 2.70 7.91
CA SER A 69 -16.21 2.44 8.58
C SER A 69 -17.25 3.41 8.03
N PRO A 70 -18.49 2.97 7.75
CA PRO A 70 -19.54 3.88 7.32
C PRO A 70 -19.68 5.02 8.34
N LEU A 71 -20.01 6.21 7.86
CA LEU A 71 -20.39 7.34 8.68
C LEU A 71 -21.69 7.01 9.43
N VAL A 72 -21.65 6.14 10.44
CA VAL A 72 -22.80 5.83 11.28
C VAL A 72 -22.71 6.70 12.53
N PRO A 73 -23.63 7.66 12.73
CA PRO A 73 -23.75 8.33 14.01
C PRO A 73 -24.20 7.30 15.06
N ASN A 74 -23.24 6.71 15.79
CA ASN A 74 -23.54 5.91 16.96
C ASN A 74 -23.46 6.82 18.21
N PRO A 75 -24.33 6.70 19.23
CA PRO A 75 -24.39 7.64 20.36
C PRO A 75 -23.12 7.70 21.23
N GLY A 76 -22.16 6.80 21.01
CA GLY A 76 -20.91 6.71 21.79
C GLY A 76 -19.61 6.97 21.01
N ASN A 77 -19.64 7.02 19.68
CA ASN A 77 -18.46 7.29 18.84
C ASN A 77 -18.93 7.79 17.47
N THR A 78 -18.36 8.91 17.03
CA THR A 78 -18.89 9.65 15.89
C THR A 78 -17.84 9.78 14.80
N PHE A 79 -18.10 9.08 13.69
CA PHE A 79 -17.56 9.32 12.35
C PHE A 79 -16.05 9.13 12.11
N ALA A 80 -15.45 8.06 12.65
CA ALA A 80 -14.11 7.69 12.22
C ALA A 80 -14.16 7.10 10.81
N VAL A 81 -13.95 7.95 9.80
CA VAL A 81 -13.38 7.43 8.57
C VAL A 81 -11.89 7.62 8.65
N GLY A 82 -11.15 6.53 8.47
CA GLY A 82 -9.69 6.53 8.39
C GLY A 82 -9.34 5.80 7.11
N TYR A 83 -8.76 6.53 6.14
CA TYR A 83 -8.32 5.98 4.86
C TYR A 83 -6.82 5.78 4.94
N SER A 84 -6.37 4.62 4.48
CA SER A 84 -4.96 4.23 4.38
C SER A 84 -4.35 3.69 5.68
N MET A 85 -4.01 2.39 5.66
CA MET A 85 -2.95 1.85 6.52
C MET A 85 -1.58 2.10 5.89
N ALA A 86 -1.55 2.51 4.62
CA ALA A 86 -0.37 2.71 3.76
C ALA A 86 0.68 1.59 3.79
N ASN A 87 0.34 0.38 4.26
CA ASN A 87 1.26 -0.76 4.33
C ASN A 87 1.50 -1.43 2.98
N GLY A 88 0.86 -0.93 1.92
CA GLY A 88 1.08 -1.44 0.58
C GLY A 88 2.41 -0.98 -0.01
N PHE A 89 2.94 -1.81 -0.90
CA PHE A 89 4.14 -1.50 -1.67
C PHE A 89 3.91 -0.33 -2.64
N ILE A 90 2.65 -0.05 -3.03
CA ILE A 90 2.30 1.08 -3.92
C ILE A 90 2.46 2.40 -3.18
N GLU A 91 1.98 2.48 -1.94
CA GLU A 91 2.11 3.67 -1.10
C GLU A 91 3.57 3.96 -0.78
N TRP A 92 4.38 2.93 -0.54
CA TRP A 92 5.83 3.06 -0.43
C TRP A 92 6.48 3.59 -1.71
N THR A 93 6.06 3.09 -2.85
CA THR A 93 6.57 3.55 -4.14
C THR A 93 6.24 5.03 -4.37
N ARG A 94 5.00 5.44 -4.05
CA ARG A 94 4.56 6.84 -4.13
C ARG A 94 5.27 7.75 -3.13
N ALA A 95 5.57 7.23 -1.94
CA ALA A 95 6.29 7.94 -0.90
C ALA A 95 7.73 8.27 -1.33
N LEU A 96 8.40 7.29 -1.95
CA LEU A 96 9.76 7.45 -2.46
C LEU A 96 9.80 8.32 -3.73
N ASP A 97 8.78 8.23 -4.57
CA ASP A 97 8.70 8.95 -5.83
C ASP A 97 7.25 9.35 -6.17
N PRO A 98 6.87 10.63 -5.99
CA PRO A 98 5.49 11.08 -6.12
C PRO A 98 5.05 11.33 -7.59
N ARG A 99 5.75 10.77 -8.59
CA ARG A 99 5.49 11.04 -10.01
C ARG A 99 4.15 10.56 -10.56
N PHE A 100 3.45 9.68 -9.86
CA PHE A 100 2.19 9.06 -10.33
C PHE A 100 1.07 9.26 -9.32
N ASP A 101 -0.18 9.26 -9.81
CA ASP A 101 -1.36 9.33 -8.97
C ASP A 101 -1.84 7.93 -8.59
N HIS A 102 -2.02 7.69 -7.29
CA HIS A 102 -2.68 6.50 -6.75
C HIS A 102 -3.69 6.91 -5.65
N ASP A 103 -4.28 8.09 -5.80
CA ASP A 103 -5.20 8.59 -4.81
C ASP A 103 -6.50 7.77 -4.80
N SER A 104 -6.96 7.48 -3.59
CA SER A 104 -8.27 6.90 -3.31
C SER A 104 -8.99 7.79 -2.31
N TRP A 105 -10.32 7.74 -2.28
CA TRP A 105 -11.13 8.60 -1.43
C TRP A 105 -12.34 7.85 -0.90
N TYR A 106 -12.97 8.41 0.13
CA TYR A 106 -14.22 7.90 0.66
C TYR A 106 -15.33 7.96 -0.35
N ASP A 107 -16.08 6.88 -0.45
CA ASP A 107 -17.27 6.88 -1.27
C ASP A 107 -18.28 5.90 -0.70
N THR A 108 -19.32 6.41 -0.06
CA THR A 108 -20.44 5.59 0.45
C THR A 108 -21.22 4.89 -0.67
N ALA A 109 -21.06 5.31 -1.92
CA ALA A 109 -21.67 4.67 -3.07
C ALA A 109 -20.80 3.56 -3.68
N ASP A 110 -19.66 3.23 -3.06
CA ASP A 110 -18.82 2.11 -3.48
C ASP A 110 -19.64 0.81 -3.52
N PRO A 111 -19.83 0.18 -4.71
CA PRO A 111 -20.67 -1.00 -4.87
C PRO A 111 -20.13 -2.24 -4.15
N THR A 112 -18.88 -2.19 -3.68
CA THR A 112 -18.24 -3.29 -2.94
C THR A 112 -18.42 -3.16 -1.43
N GLY A 113 -19.04 -2.09 -0.94
CA GLY A 113 -19.28 -1.87 0.49
C GLY A 113 -18.04 -1.52 1.32
N ARG A 114 -16.86 -1.34 0.70
CA ARG A 114 -15.64 -0.88 1.40
C ARG A 114 -15.69 0.61 1.76
N ASN A 115 -16.64 1.32 1.15
CA ASN A 115 -16.76 2.76 1.15
C ASN A 115 -15.54 3.48 0.55
N ILE A 116 -14.90 2.89 -0.47
CA ILE A 116 -13.68 3.44 -1.09
C ILE A 116 -13.80 3.44 -2.60
N SER A 117 -13.51 4.59 -3.20
CA SER A 117 -13.35 4.77 -4.64
C SER A 117 -11.96 5.30 -4.99
N GLY A 118 -11.64 5.30 -6.28
CA GLY A 118 -10.38 5.80 -6.82
C GLY A 118 -9.45 4.69 -7.31
N ALA A 119 -8.14 4.88 -7.15
CA ALA A 119 -7.12 4.02 -7.75
C ALA A 119 -7.00 2.64 -7.09
N ASN A 120 -7.32 2.48 -5.81
CA ASN A 120 -7.19 1.20 -5.10
C ASN A 120 -8.49 0.37 -5.14
N GLN A 121 -8.45 -0.73 -5.90
CA GLN A 121 -9.53 -1.69 -6.05
C GLN A 121 -9.18 -3.04 -5.38
N GLY A 122 -8.46 -3.02 -4.26
CA GLY A 122 -8.19 -4.22 -3.46
C GLY A 122 -9.40 -4.63 -2.61
N ILE A 123 -9.69 -5.93 -2.54
CA ILE A 123 -10.70 -6.52 -1.64
C ILE A 123 -10.06 -7.66 -0.86
N PHE A 124 -10.10 -7.57 0.47
CA PHE A 124 -9.54 -8.60 1.35
C PHE A 124 -10.20 -9.95 1.09
N GLY A 125 -9.38 -10.99 0.95
CA GLY A 125 -9.86 -12.35 0.69
C GLY A 125 -10.40 -12.58 -0.72
N ALA A 126 -10.27 -11.62 -1.65
CA ALA A 126 -10.73 -11.81 -3.01
C ALA A 126 -9.93 -12.88 -3.75
N HIS A 127 -10.65 -13.62 -4.59
CA HIS A 127 -10.12 -14.63 -5.50
C HIS A 127 -10.04 -14.06 -6.93
N LEU A 128 -9.35 -14.76 -7.82
CA LEU A 128 -9.34 -14.38 -9.25
C LEU A 128 -10.76 -14.39 -9.82
N GLU A 129 -11.53 -15.41 -9.48
CA GLU A 129 -12.97 -15.51 -9.74
C GLU A 129 -13.65 -16.04 -8.47
N TRP A 130 -14.88 -15.64 -8.18
CA TRP A 130 -15.60 -16.14 -7.01
C TRP A 130 -17.06 -16.42 -7.37
N SER A 131 -17.47 -17.67 -7.27
CA SER A 131 -18.67 -18.17 -7.96
C SER A 131 -20.02 -17.83 -7.29
N ASN A 132 -20.06 -17.32 -6.06
CA ASN A 132 -21.32 -17.08 -5.33
C ASN A 132 -21.54 -15.65 -4.82
N GLU A 133 -20.53 -14.78 -4.88
CA GLU A 133 -20.66 -13.36 -4.53
C GLU A 133 -20.28 -12.55 -5.77
N ALA A 134 -21.30 -12.16 -6.53
CA ALA A 134 -21.17 -11.52 -7.85
C ALA A 134 -20.41 -10.17 -7.85
N SER A 135 -19.80 -9.76 -6.73
CA SER A 135 -19.15 -8.46 -6.58
C SER A 135 -17.71 -8.49 -6.03
N THR A 136 -17.11 -9.63 -5.67
CA THR A 136 -15.80 -9.64 -4.98
C THR A 136 -14.62 -10.15 -5.82
N GLY A 137 -14.86 -11.09 -6.74
CA GLY A 137 -13.82 -11.65 -7.62
C GLY A 137 -13.10 -10.60 -8.48
N ILE A 138 -11.78 -10.75 -8.65
CA ILE A 138 -10.93 -9.80 -9.38
C ILE A 138 -11.36 -9.68 -10.85
N LEU A 139 -11.55 -10.80 -11.54
CA LEU A 139 -11.99 -10.83 -12.95
C LEU A 139 -13.39 -10.26 -13.13
N THR A 140 -14.28 -10.43 -12.16
CA THR A 140 -15.64 -9.88 -12.19
C THR A 140 -15.63 -8.35 -12.12
N ARG A 141 -14.70 -7.78 -11.36
CA ARG A 141 -14.58 -6.33 -11.15
C ARG A 141 -13.72 -5.63 -12.21
N LEU A 142 -12.80 -6.35 -12.85
CA LEU A 142 -11.87 -5.80 -13.82
C LEU A 142 -12.55 -4.99 -14.96
N PRO A 143 -13.65 -5.45 -15.59
CA PRO A 143 -14.33 -4.67 -16.63
C PRO A 143 -14.77 -3.28 -16.16
N ALA A 144 -15.29 -3.15 -14.93
CA ALA A 144 -15.70 -1.87 -14.39
C ALA A 144 -14.50 -0.92 -14.14
N LEU A 145 -13.34 -1.46 -13.77
CA LEU A 145 -12.11 -0.68 -13.69
C LEU A 145 -11.62 -0.25 -15.08
N LEU A 146 -11.62 -1.16 -16.07
CA LEU A 146 -11.20 -0.85 -17.43
C LEU A 146 -12.11 0.17 -18.12
N ALA A 147 -13.41 0.20 -17.78
CA ALA A 147 -14.35 1.21 -18.26
C ALA A 147 -13.96 2.65 -17.82
N LYS A 148 -13.21 2.79 -16.73
CA LYS A 148 -12.63 4.07 -16.28
C LYS A 148 -11.37 4.47 -17.05
N ARG A 149 -10.91 3.63 -17.97
CA ARG A 149 -9.79 3.87 -18.89
C ARG A 149 -8.46 4.26 -18.21
N PRO A 150 -8.03 3.57 -17.13
CA PRO A 150 -6.71 3.82 -16.56
C PRO A 150 -5.62 3.61 -17.60
N ALA A 151 -4.54 4.38 -17.57
CA ALA A 151 -3.40 4.17 -18.45
C ALA A 151 -2.59 2.92 -18.04
N VAL A 152 -2.48 2.71 -16.71
CA VAL A 152 -1.76 1.60 -16.10
C VAL A 152 -2.63 0.97 -15.02
N ILE A 153 -2.66 -0.35 -14.96
CA ILE A 153 -3.15 -1.11 -13.81
C ILE A 153 -2.04 -1.98 -13.22
N ILE A 154 -2.00 -2.07 -11.90
CA ILE A 154 -1.29 -3.12 -11.18
C ILE A 154 -2.28 -4.26 -10.95
N LEU A 155 -1.96 -5.45 -11.44
CA LEU A 155 -2.76 -6.65 -11.28
C LEU A 155 -2.07 -7.61 -10.31
N GLU A 156 -2.74 -7.88 -9.19
CA GLU A 156 -2.30 -8.79 -8.14
C GLU A 156 -3.45 -9.76 -7.81
N GLY A 157 -3.11 -10.98 -7.42
CA GLY A 157 -4.08 -11.93 -6.90
C GLY A 157 -3.73 -13.38 -7.21
N GLY A 158 -4.52 -14.29 -6.66
CA GLY A 158 -4.39 -15.74 -6.85
C GLY A 158 -3.94 -16.48 -5.60
N THR A 159 -3.43 -15.82 -4.57
CA THR A 159 -3.06 -16.51 -3.31
C THR A 159 -4.29 -17.15 -2.64
N ASN A 160 -5.44 -16.47 -2.67
CA ASN A 160 -6.68 -17.00 -2.11
C ASN A 160 -7.26 -18.13 -2.98
N SER A 161 -7.16 -17.99 -4.31
CA SER A 161 -7.48 -19.04 -5.28
C SER A 161 -6.68 -20.31 -5.05
N VAL A 162 -5.37 -20.19 -4.85
CA VAL A 162 -4.53 -21.34 -4.48
C VAL A 162 -4.87 -21.84 -3.07
N ASN A 163 -5.20 -20.97 -2.13
CA ASN A 163 -5.47 -21.37 -0.74
C ASN A 163 -6.73 -22.23 -0.61
N SER A 164 -7.82 -21.84 -1.26
CA SER A 164 -9.14 -22.44 -1.01
C SER A 164 -9.95 -22.75 -2.28
N GLY A 165 -9.48 -22.37 -3.47
CA GLY A 165 -10.24 -22.47 -4.71
C GLY A 165 -11.26 -21.33 -4.88
N ASP A 166 -11.76 -21.20 -6.10
CA ASP A 166 -12.65 -20.10 -6.54
C ASP A 166 -14.15 -20.46 -6.46
N THR A 167 -14.46 -21.70 -6.07
CA THR A 167 -15.83 -22.18 -5.89
C THR A 167 -16.21 -22.13 -4.41
N ALA A 168 -17.18 -21.27 -4.07
CA ALA A 168 -17.57 -21.11 -2.68
C ALA A 168 -18.14 -22.39 -2.05
N GLY A 169 -17.84 -22.58 -0.76
CA GLY A 169 -18.21 -23.79 -0.01
C GLY A 169 -17.41 -25.04 -0.40
N LYS A 170 -16.54 -24.95 -1.42
CA LYS A 170 -15.57 -26.00 -1.76
C LYS A 170 -14.18 -25.49 -1.41
N ASN A 171 -13.63 -25.99 -0.31
CA ASN A 171 -12.22 -25.75 0.05
C ASN A 171 -11.33 -26.65 -0.82
N SER A 172 -11.28 -26.36 -2.12
CA SER A 172 -10.52 -27.12 -3.12
C SER A 172 -9.51 -26.18 -3.78
N PRO A 173 -8.27 -26.10 -3.23
CA PRO A 173 -7.17 -25.33 -3.80
C PRO A 173 -7.11 -25.36 -5.33
N ALA A 174 -7.10 -24.19 -5.97
CA ALA A 174 -6.98 -24.12 -7.42
C ALA A 174 -5.58 -24.58 -7.86
N ALA A 175 -5.53 -25.36 -8.93
CA ALA A 175 -4.27 -25.77 -9.56
C ALA A 175 -3.67 -24.62 -10.37
N ALA A 176 -2.35 -24.64 -10.59
CA ALA A 176 -1.64 -23.59 -11.34
C ALA A 176 -2.26 -23.30 -12.72
N ALA A 177 -2.73 -24.33 -13.43
CA ALA A 177 -3.34 -24.17 -14.75
C ALA A 177 -4.61 -23.28 -14.72
N GLU A 178 -5.42 -23.40 -13.67
CA GLU A 178 -6.61 -22.57 -13.49
C GLU A 178 -6.24 -21.11 -13.19
N ILE A 179 -5.26 -20.91 -12.30
CA ILE A 179 -4.71 -19.59 -11.99
C ILE A 179 -4.17 -18.90 -13.25
N ILE A 180 -3.36 -19.63 -14.03
CA ILE A 180 -2.76 -19.16 -15.29
C ILE A 180 -3.83 -18.75 -16.30
N ALA A 181 -4.86 -19.59 -16.50
CA ALA A 181 -5.93 -19.28 -17.44
C ALA A 181 -6.69 -17.99 -17.06
N LYS A 182 -6.91 -17.77 -15.75
CA LYS A 182 -7.60 -16.59 -15.23
C LYS A 182 -6.76 -15.32 -15.34
N LEU A 183 -5.47 -15.41 -15.00
CA LEU A 183 -4.55 -14.28 -15.18
C LEU A 183 -4.38 -13.92 -16.67
N ASP A 184 -4.26 -14.91 -17.56
CA ASP A 184 -4.19 -14.67 -19.00
C ASP A 184 -5.45 -13.98 -19.54
N LYS A 185 -6.64 -14.39 -19.07
CA LYS A 185 -7.91 -13.71 -19.37
C LYS A 185 -7.87 -12.25 -18.92
N ALA A 186 -7.36 -11.95 -17.73
CA ALA A 186 -7.23 -10.58 -17.23
C ALA A 186 -6.29 -9.74 -18.12
N LEU A 187 -5.14 -10.29 -18.51
CA LEU A 187 -4.18 -9.62 -19.41
C LEU A 187 -4.81 -9.31 -20.77
N ARG A 188 -5.55 -10.26 -21.36
CA ARG A 188 -6.25 -10.03 -22.63
C ARG A 188 -7.31 -8.93 -22.53
N LEU A 189 -8.11 -8.92 -21.46
CA LEU A 189 -9.10 -7.86 -21.23
C LEU A 189 -8.45 -6.48 -21.09
N ALA A 190 -7.38 -6.37 -20.30
CA ALA A 190 -6.67 -5.11 -20.12
C ALA A 190 -6.03 -4.62 -21.43
N ARG A 191 -5.41 -5.54 -22.19
CA ARG A 191 -4.82 -5.23 -23.49
C ARG A 191 -5.85 -4.72 -24.49
N ALA A 192 -7.01 -5.38 -24.58
CA ALA A 192 -8.12 -4.95 -25.44
C ALA A 192 -8.64 -3.56 -25.04
N GLY A 193 -8.65 -3.27 -23.73
CA GLY A 193 -8.99 -1.95 -23.18
C GLY A 193 -7.94 -0.85 -23.42
N GLY A 194 -6.79 -1.17 -24.02
CA GLY A 194 -5.67 -0.25 -24.22
C GLY A 194 -5.05 0.21 -22.91
N VAL A 195 -4.86 -0.73 -21.98
CA VAL A 195 -4.33 -0.48 -20.64
C VAL A 195 -3.03 -1.28 -20.46
N TRP A 196 -1.99 -0.62 -19.97
CA TRP A 196 -0.75 -1.27 -19.56
C TRP A 196 -0.94 -2.02 -18.24
N VAL A 197 -0.43 -3.26 -18.15
CA VAL A 197 -0.49 -4.06 -16.92
C VAL A 197 0.89 -4.22 -16.30
N ILE A 198 1.02 -3.88 -15.03
CA ILE A 198 2.10 -4.36 -14.17
C ILE A 198 1.59 -5.60 -13.44
N LEU A 199 2.16 -6.77 -13.72
CA LEU A 199 1.68 -8.04 -13.17
C LEU A 199 2.55 -8.46 -11.99
N MET A 200 1.91 -8.87 -10.89
CA MET A 200 2.62 -9.29 -9.68
C MET A 200 2.70 -10.80 -9.56
N THR A 201 3.83 -11.31 -9.09
CA THR A 201 3.94 -12.70 -8.63
C THR A 201 3.13 -12.93 -7.36
N ILE A 202 2.63 -14.14 -7.16
CA ILE A 202 1.98 -14.59 -5.93
C ILE A 202 3.05 -14.81 -4.87
N TYR A 203 2.99 -14.09 -3.75
CA TYR A 203 3.98 -14.25 -2.67
C TYR A 203 3.89 -15.63 -2.00
N PRO A 204 5.04 -16.15 -1.50
CA PRO A 204 5.05 -17.37 -0.72
C PRO A 204 4.35 -17.13 0.62
N ARG A 205 3.72 -18.20 1.12
CA ARG A 205 2.96 -18.24 2.37
C ARG A 205 3.62 -19.16 3.39
N GLY A 206 3.78 -18.69 4.61
CA GLY A 206 4.40 -19.45 5.70
C GLY A 206 3.42 -20.15 6.63
N ASP A 207 2.11 -19.97 6.42
CA ASP A 207 1.06 -20.65 7.18
C ASP A 207 0.75 -22.06 6.63
N TRP A 208 1.26 -22.39 5.45
CA TRP A 208 1.11 -23.73 4.86
C TRP A 208 2.21 -24.70 5.33
N PRO A 209 1.90 -26.01 5.45
CA PRO A 209 2.92 -27.03 5.72
C PRO A 209 3.96 -27.11 4.59
N LYS A 210 5.23 -27.35 4.94
CA LYS A 210 6.39 -27.38 4.01
C LYS A 210 6.20 -28.21 2.72
N ASN A 211 5.42 -29.28 2.75
CA ASN A 211 5.21 -30.17 1.60
C ASN A 211 3.80 -30.05 1.00
N ASP A 212 3.10 -28.96 1.29
CA ASP A 212 1.78 -28.69 0.74
C ASP A 212 1.83 -28.47 -0.78
N ALA A 213 0.93 -29.10 -1.53
CA ALA A 213 0.86 -29.00 -2.99
C ALA A 213 0.64 -27.55 -3.47
N ARG A 214 0.07 -26.69 -2.62
CA ARG A 214 -0.14 -25.26 -2.90
C ARG A 214 1.16 -24.51 -3.14
N HIS A 215 2.27 -24.88 -2.48
CA HIS A 215 3.57 -24.28 -2.75
C HIS A 215 4.01 -24.50 -4.20
N ARG A 216 3.76 -25.70 -4.74
CA ARG A 216 4.06 -26.01 -6.14
C ARG A 216 3.14 -25.25 -7.09
N ALA A 217 1.85 -25.13 -6.77
CA ALA A 217 0.92 -24.33 -7.57
C ALA A 217 1.37 -22.86 -7.67
N VAL A 218 1.80 -22.24 -6.56
CA VAL A 218 2.38 -20.89 -6.56
C VAL A 218 3.64 -20.83 -7.42
N ALA A 219 4.57 -21.77 -7.27
CA ALA A 219 5.81 -21.77 -8.04
C ALA A 219 5.54 -21.89 -9.57
N ASP A 220 4.66 -22.80 -9.97
CA ASP A 220 4.30 -23.01 -11.37
C ASP A 220 3.57 -21.78 -11.96
N SER A 221 2.65 -21.17 -11.20
CA SER A 221 1.99 -19.90 -11.58
C SER A 221 2.98 -18.74 -11.70
N ASN A 222 3.90 -18.59 -10.74
CA ASN A 222 4.91 -17.53 -10.77
C ASN A 222 5.90 -17.68 -11.93
N ASN A 223 6.26 -18.91 -12.30
CA ASN A 223 7.07 -19.15 -13.49
C ASN A 223 6.36 -18.69 -14.76
N TRP A 224 5.05 -18.91 -14.87
CA TRP A 224 4.26 -18.39 -15.97
C TRP A 224 4.15 -16.85 -15.95
N ILE A 225 3.92 -16.24 -14.77
CA ILE A 225 3.85 -14.78 -14.58
C ILE A 225 5.14 -14.11 -15.07
N LYS A 226 6.30 -14.60 -14.63
CA LYS A 226 7.62 -14.08 -15.04
C LYS A 226 7.85 -14.19 -16.55
N ALA A 227 7.34 -15.26 -17.17
CA ALA A 227 7.43 -15.44 -18.62
C ALA A 227 6.56 -14.45 -19.43
N GLN A 228 5.72 -13.62 -18.78
CA GLN A 228 4.94 -12.57 -19.44
C GLN A 228 5.72 -11.27 -19.62
N GLU A 229 6.94 -11.16 -19.08
CA GLU A 229 7.82 -10.00 -19.32
C GLU A 229 8.00 -9.78 -20.83
N GLY A 230 7.79 -8.54 -21.30
CA GLY A 230 7.87 -8.18 -22.71
C GLY A 230 6.67 -8.56 -23.58
N ARG A 231 5.61 -9.19 -23.02
CA ARG A 231 4.33 -9.41 -23.73
C ARG A 231 3.67 -8.07 -24.05
N ASP A 232 3.06 -7.93 -25.23
CA ASP A 232 2.28 -6.73 -25.58
C ASP A 232 1.17 -6.46 -24.55
N GLY A 233 1.10 -5.24 -24.04
CA GLY A 233 0.21 -4.84 -22.93
C GLY A 233 0.74 -5.12 -21.52
N VAL A 234 1.87 -5.82 -21.35
CA VAL A 234 2.56 -5.99 -20.06
C VAL A 234 3.69 -4.98 -19.96
N LEU A 235 3.59 -4.09 -18.99
CA LEU A 235 4.54 -3.02 -18.72
C LEU A 235 5.76 -3.49 -17.92
N GLY A 236 5.58 -4.54 -17.11
CA GLY A 236 6.65 -5.17 -16.34
C GLY A 236 6.10 -6.13 -15.29
N ILE A 237 6.98 -6.96 -14.75
CA ILE A 237 6.67 -7.91 -13.68
C ILE A 237 7.23 -7.45 -12.34
N VAL A 238 6.38 -7.40 -11.31
CA VAL A 238 6.82 -7.26 -9.92
C VAL A 238 7.04 -8.66 -9.35
N ASP A 239 8.28 -9.14 -9.44
CA ASP A 239 8.71 -10.38 -8.80
C ASP A 239 9.37 -10.07 -7.45
N GLY A 240 8.61 -10.31 -6.38
CA GLY A 240 9.07 -10.11 -5.02
C GLY A 240 9.61 -11.36 -4.34
N ASN A 241 9.56 -12.53 -4.99
CA ASN A 241 9.80 -13.81 -4.32
C ASN A 241 11.19 -13.87 -3.67
N ASP A 242 12.25 -13.51 -4.38
CA ASP A 242 13.61 -13.61 -3.81
C ASP A 242 13.91 -12.51 -2.78
N ASP A 243 13.18 -11.39 -2.80
CA ASP A 243 13.42 -10.23 -1.94
C ASP A 243 12.77 -10.31 -0.56
N ILE A 244 11.84 -11.25 -0.39
CA ILE A 244 11.11 -11.48 0.87
C ILE A 244 11.43 -12.84 1.50
N LEU A 245 12.42 -13.53 0.94
CA LEU A 245 12.96 -14.78 1.46
C LEU A 245 14.29 -14.54 2.18
N ALA A 246 14.50 -15.26 3.27
CA ALA A 246 15.77 -15.43 3.93
C ALA A 246 16.70 -16.34 3.11
N PRO A 247 18.03 -16.32 3.37
CA PRO A 247 18.97 -17.23 2.75
C PRO A 247 18.51 -18.70 2.82
N GLY A 248 18.62 -19.41 1.68
CA GLY A 248 18.14 -20.79 1.56
C GLY A 248 16.66 -20.92 1.14
N GLY A 249 16.00 -19.82 0.78
CA GLY A 249 14.65 -19.82 0.20
C GLY A 249 13.53 -20.05 1.22
N VAL A 250 13.79 -19.77 2.49
CA VAL A 250 12.80 -19.82 3.57
C VAL A 250 12.21 -18.41 3.75
N GLN A 251 10.94 -18.29 4.13
CA GLN A 251 10.33 -16.99 4.38
C GLN A 251 11.10 -16.16 5.42
N ASP A 252 11.46 -14.92 5.10
CA ASP A 252 11.98 -13.97 6.10
C ASP A 252 10.80 -13.40 6.87
N LEU A 253 10.59 -13.87 8.10
CA LEU A 253 9.46 -13.45 8.93
C LEU A 253 9.47 -11.94 9.26
N SER A 254 10.60 -11.25 9.14
CA SER A 254 10.64 -9.79 9.31
C SER A 254 10.04 -9.02 8.12
N MET A 255 9.83 -9.68 6.98
CA MET A 255 9.21 -9.11 5.79
C MET A 255 7.69 -9.24 5.78
N TYR A 256 7.13 -10.03 6.70
CA TYR A 256 5.71 -10.36 6.77
C TYR A 256 5.08 -9.92 8.09
N GLU A 257 3.77 -9.72 8.08
CA GLU A 257 2.97 -9.67 9.31
C GLU A 257 2.99 -11.03 10.02
N LYS A 258 2.58 -11.07 11.29
CA LYS A 258 2.51 -12.31 12.10
C LYS A 258 1.74 -13.46 11.45
N ASP A 259 0.84 -13.18 10.52
CA ASP A 259 0.07 -14.20 9.81
C ASP A 259 0.88 -14.95 8.76
N LYS A 260 2.10 -14.47 8.42
CA LYS A 260 3.01 -15.07 7.44
C LYS A 260 2.45 -15.09 6.01
N ILE A 261 1.48 -14.21 5.73
CA ILE A 261 0.81 -14.10 4.44
C ILE A 261 1.04 -12.70 3.89
N HIS A 262 0.74 -11.67 4.67
CA HIS A 262 0.79 -10.29 4.22
C HIS A 262 2.14 -9.65 4.52
N LEU A 263 2.55 -8.68 3.69
CA LEU A 263 3.80 -7.97 3.88
C LEU A 263 3.73 -7.04 5.10
N ALA A 264 4.75 -7.09 5.96
CA ALA A 264 4.99 -6.05 6.95
C ALA A 264 5.54 -4.78 6.25
N PRO A 265 5.55 -3.61 6.92
CA PRO A 265 6.09 -2.37 6.34
C PRO A 265 7.47 -2.51 5.70
N LYS A 266 8.36 -3.29 6.32
CA LYS A 266 9.69 -3.59 5.78
C LYS A 266 9.62 -4.32 4.43
N GLY A 267 8.81 -5.38 4.33
CA GLY A 267 8.62 -6.13 3.09
C GLY A 267 7.94 -5.30 2.01
N ALA A 268 6.90 -4.55 2.37
CA ALA A 268 6.20 -3.66 1.44
C ALA A 268 7.13 -2.57 0.88
N ARG A 269 7.98 -1.98 1.73
CA ARG A 269 9.00 -1.01 1.27
C ARG A 269 9.98 -1.66 0.31
N ARG A 270 10.50 -2.84 0.66
CA ARG A 270 11.46 -3.59 -0.17
C ARG A 270 10.88 -3.83 -1.57
N ILE A 271 9.66 -4.35 -1.67
CA ILE A 271 9.00 -4.56 -2.97
C ILE A 271 8.74 -3.24 -3.69
N GLY A 272 8.20 -2.24 -2.99
CA GLY A 272 7.89 -0.95 -3.59
C GLY A 272 9.13 -0.29 -4.20
N LYS A 273 10.21 -0.23 -3.43
CA LYS A 273 11.47 0.40 -3.85
C LYS A 273 12.22 -0.39 -4.91
N GLU A 274 12.40 -1.69 -4.72
CA GLU A 274 13.34 -2.46 -5.55
C GLU A 274 12.67 -3.05 -6.79
N LYS A 275 11.33 -3.18 -6.81
CA LYS A 275 10.60 -3.86 -7.90
C LYS A 275 9.61 -2.96 -8.60
N LEU A 276 8.69 -2.33 -7.87
CA LEU A 276 7.65 -1.51 -8.50
C LEU A 276 8.19 -0.16 -8.99
N LEU A 277 9.00 0.52 -8.17
CA LEU A 277 9.51 1.85 -8.49
C LEU A 277 10.28 1.88 -9.81
N PRO A 278 11.24 0.99 -10.11
CA PRO A 278 11.97 1.03 -11.38
C PRO A 278 11.07 0.91 -12.61
N ILE A 279 10.01 0.09 -12.54
CA ILE A 279 9.01 -0.05 -13.63
C ILE A 279 8.26 1.27 -13.83
N LEU A 280 7.80 1.90 -12.75
CA LEU A 280 7.11 3.18 -12.85
C LEU A 280 8.04 4.32 -13.28
N GLN A 281 9.31 4.27 -12.90
CA GLN A 281 10.29 5.29 -13.28
C GLN A 281 10.66 5.24 -14.77
N SER A 282 10.64 4.05 -15.38
CA SER A 282 10.84 3.90 -16.83
C SER A 282 9.59 4.26 -17.62
N ALA A 283 8.40 4.01 -17.05
CA ALA A 283 7.12 4.20 -17.74
C ALA A 283 6.53 5.61 -17.59
N ILE A 284 6.82 6.34 -16.51
CA ILE A 284 6.19 7.63 -16.18
C ILE A 284 7.26 8.71 -16.05
N SER A 285 7.03 9.84 -16.72
CA SER A 285 7.91 11.01 -16.70
C SER A 285 8.13 11.52 -15.27
N ALA A 286 9.38 11.88 -14.96
CA ALA A 286 9.76 12.39 -13.65
C ALA A 286 9.00 13.68 -13.29
N GLY A 287 8.65 13.83 -12.01
CA GLY A 287 7.96 14.99 -11.47
C GLY A 287 7.22 14.64 -10.19
N SER A 288 6.25 15.47 -9.79
CA SER A 288 5.46 15.24 -8.58
C SER A 288 3.99 15.53 -8.83
N THR A 289 3.12 14.69 -8.28
CA THR A 289 1.67 14.87 -8.24
C THR A 289 1.22 16.00 -7.33
N PHE A 290 2.11 16.51 -6.49
CA PHE A 290 1.82 17.63 -5.62
C PHE A 290 2.99 18.62 -5.55
N ASN A 291 2.66 19.88 -5.34
CA ASN A 291 3.64 20.93 -5.20
C ASN A 291 4.20 20.91 -3.76
N PHE A 292 5.53 20.95 -3.62
CA PHE A 292 6.24 21.05 -2.34
C PHE A 292 7.08 22.33 -2.22
N ASP A 293 6.83 23.33 -3.07
CA ASP A 293 7.43 24.66 -3.00
C ASP A 293 6.95 25.38 -1.72
N PRO A 294 7.86 25.89 -0.87
CA PRO A 294 7.50 26.67 0.33
C PRO A 294 6.81 28.01 0.01
N ALA A 295 6.94 28.54 -1.20
CA ALA A 295 6.33 29.80 -1.61
C ALA A 295 4.82 29.66 -1.89
N VAL A 296 4.35 28.46 -2.25
CA VAL A 296 2.93 28.22 -2.51
C VAL A 296 2.14 28.16 -1.21
N GLU A 297 0.97 28.81 -1.19
CA GLU A 297 0.13 28.94 0.01
C GLU A 297 -0.09 27.59 0.71
N ASN A 298 -0.03 27.65 2.03
CA ASN A 298 -0.24 26.53 2.92
C ASN A 298 -1.37 26.88 3.89
N LEU A 299 -2.29 25.93 4.11
CA LEU A 299 -3.35 26.07 5.10
C LEU A 299 -2.79 25.97 6.52
N ALA A 300 -1.64 25.29 6.69
CA ALA A 300 -0.88 25.40 7.92
C ALA A 300 -0.37 26.85 8.06
N GLY A 301 -0.82 27.55 9.11
CA GLY A 301 -0.41 28.92 9.40
C GLY A 301 1.11 29.07 9.51
N GLU A 302 1.61 30.31 9.53
CA GLU A 302 3.05 30.62 9.32
C GLU A 302 4.01 29.76 10.15
N SER A 303 3.72 29.57 11.44
CA SER A 303 4.56 28.77 12.35
C SER A 303 4.68 27.31 11.92
N MET A 304 3.56 26.69 11.58
CA MET A 304 3.50 25.28 11.16
C MET A 304 3.98 25.07 9.72
N GLY A 305 3.60 25.98 8.83
CA GLY A 305 3.99 25.98 7.44
C GLY A 305 5.45 26.38 7.18
N ARG A 306 6.19 26.83 8.20
CA ARG A 306 7.62 27.18 8.07
C ARG A 306 8.52 26.54 9.13
N LEU A 307 7.95 25.78 10.08
CA LEU A 307 8.65 25.28 11.27
C LEU A 307 9.41 26.39 12.01
N SER A 308 8.76 27.56 12.19
CA SER A 308 9.39 28.71 12.85
C SER A 308 9.16 28.71 14.37
N GLY A 309 9.90 29.56 15.08
CA GLY A 309 9.92 29.59 16.55
C GLY A 309 10.67 28.42 17.19
N ALA A 310 10.81 28.43 18.51
CA ALA A 310 11.52 27.39 19.27
C ALA A 310 10.84 27.03 20.61
N GLU A 311 9.60 27.51 20.81
CA GLU A 311 8.85 27.44 22.07
C GLU A 311 7.73 26.39 22.04
N GLY A 312 7.82 25.41 21.13
CA GLY A 312 6.86 24.31 21.06
C GLY A 312 6.81 23.46 22.34
N GLY A 313 5.66 22.80 22.53
CA GLY A 313 5.34 22.06 23.75
C GLY A 313 6.09 20.74 23.90
N LYS A 314 6.47 20.42 25.14
CA LYS A 314 7.08 19.14 25.53
C LYS A 314 6.12 18.40 26.45
N ALA A 315 5.70 17.19 26.08
CA ALA A 315 4.74 16.44 26.88
C ALA A 315 5.36 15.69 28.08
N SER A 316 6.70 15.58 28.15
CA SER A 316 7.43 14.82 29.16
C SER A 316 8.79 15.48 29.44
N PRO A 317 9.33 15.39 30.68
CA PRO A 317 10.70 15.82 30.99
C PRO A 317 11.80 15.10 30.20
N ALA A 318 11.51 13.90 29.68
CA ALA A 318 12.41 13.12 28.81
C ALA A 318 12.62 13.76 27.43
N ILE A 319 11.81 14.77 27.08
CA ILE A 319 11.89 15.49 25.82
C ILE A 319 12.66 16.79 26.06
N THR A 320 13.73 17.01 25.32
CA THR A 320 14.64 18.15 25.50
C THR A 320 14.82 18.96 24.21
N GLY A 321 15.49 20.11 24.31
CA GLY A 321 15.85 20.93 23.15
C GLY A 321 14.73 21.82 22.59
N GLN A 322 14.81 22.13 21.30
CA GLN A 322 13.95 23.11 20.62
C GLN A 322 12.87 22.42 19.78
N ILE A 323 11.64 22.92 19.89
CA ILE A 323 10.49 22.46 19.11
C ILE A 323 9.89 23.69 18.42
N PRO A 324 9.59 23.66 17.12
CA PRO A 324 8.93 24.76 16.44
C PRO A 324 7.63 25.17 17.14
N SER A 325 7.34 26.48 17.15
CA SER A 325 6.14 27.00 17.78
C SER A 325 4.88 26.45 17.07
N GLY A 326 3.81 26.19 17.83
CA GLY A 326 2.60 25.55 17.31
C GLY A 326 2.72 24.03 17.10
N PHE A 327 3.80 23.41 17.58
CA PHE A 327 3.93 21.95 17.67
C PHE A 327 4.12 21.49 19.11
N ARG A 328 3.78 20.24 19.35
CA ARG A 328 4.05 19.52 20.59
C ARG A 328 4.69 18.17 20.29
N CYS A 329 5.81 17.87 20.94
CA CYS A 329 6.39 16.53 20.94
C CYS A 329 5.93 15.74 22.17
N GLY A 330 5.61 14.46 21.97
CA GLY A 330 5.21 13.54 23.02
C GLY A 330 5.80 12.14 22.86
N ILE A 331 5.98 11.46 23.98
CA ILE A 331 6.32 10.05 24.05
C ILE A 331 5.03 9.31 24.38
N GLY A 332 4.59 8.43 23.48
CA GLY A 332 3.45 7.56 23.71
C GLY A 332 3.82 6.36 24.59
N ARG A 333 4.98 5.74 24.32
CA ARG A 333 5.56 4.62 25.08
C ARG A 333 7.00 4.32 24.62
N ASN A 334 7.75 3.58 25.44
CA ASN A 334 9.00 2.90 25.07
C ASN A 334 10.06 3.79 24.39
N ALA A 335 10.16 5.06 24.81
CA ALA A 335 11.27 5.95 24.46
C ALA A 335 11.83 6.57 25.75
N GLU A 336 13.13 6.39 25.98
CA GLU A 336 13.82 6.91 27.16
C GLU A 336 14.01 8.42 27.05
N THR A 337 14.50 8.87 25.89
CA THR A 337 14.80 10.27 25.63
C THR A 337 14.49 10.66 24.20
N VAL A 338 14.14 11.95 24.03
CA VAL A 338 13.93 12.58 22.73
C VAL A 338 14.58 13.95 22.76
N ALA A 339 15.68 14.12 22.03
CA ALA A 339 16.33 15.41 21.87
C ALA A 339 15.85 16.08 20.58
N CYS A 340 15.11 17.17 20.72
CA CYS A 340 14.58 17.95 19.62
C CYS A 340 15.51 19.11 19.25
N SER A 341 15.67 19.38 17.96
CA SER A 341 16.36 20.57 17.47
C SER A 341 15.74 21.06 16.18
N ILE A 342 16.07 22.30 15.78
CA ILE A 342 15.64 22.89 14.53
C ILE A 342 16.87 23.06 13.65
N ASP A 343 16.85 22.38 12.51
CA ASP A 343 17.85 22.53 11.47
C ASP A 343 17.45 23.72 10.58
N GLU A 344 18.37 24.66 10.38
CA GLU A 344 18.30 25.57 9.24
C GLU A 344 18.75 24.77 8.00
N LEU A 345 17.87 24.65 7.01
CA LEU A 345 18.18 24.06 5.71
C LEU A 345 18.49 25.18 4.71
N GLU A 346 18.81 24.82 3.47
CA GLU A 346 19.13 25.80 2.44
C GLU A 346 17.96 26.80 2.24
N GLY A 347 18.27 28.10 2.28
CA GLY A 347 17.29 29.18 2.19
C GLY A 347 16.54 29.45 3.50
N ALA A 348 15.24 29.74 3.41
CA ALA A 348 14.35 30.00 4.56
C ALA A 348 13.56 28.74 5.00
N ILE A 349 14.03 27.55 4.60
CA ILE A 349 13.38 26.28 4.90
C ILE A 349 14.01 25.72 6.17
N LYS A 350 13.18 25.33 7.13
CA LYS A 350 13.63 24.68 8.38
C LYS A 350 13.23 23.22 8.40
N GLY A 351 13.96 22.42 9.16
CA GLY A 351 13.63 21.04 9.50
C GLY A 351 13.54 20.86 11.01
N ALA A 352 12.60 20.04 11.48
CA ALA A 352 12.58 19.60 12.89
C ALA A 352 13.33 18.28 13.01
N ARG A 353 14.39 18.25 13.80
CA ARG A 353 15.21 17.05 14.05
C ARG A 353 14.83 16.44 15.38
N LEU A 354 14.58 15.13 15.38
CA LEU A 354 14.29 14.34 16.58
C LEU A 354 15.34 13.23 16.69
N ALA A 355 16.17 13.28 17.72
CA ALA A 355 17.05 12.18 18.11
C ALA A 355 16.36 11.37 19.21
N VAL A 356 16.07 10.09 18.92
CA VAL A 356 15.25 9.22 19.76
C VAL A 356 16.12 8.09 20.31
N THR A 357 16.00 7.85 21.61
CA THR A 357 16.58 6.69 22.30
C THR A 357 15.43 5.76 22.72
N PRO A 358 15.23 4.63 22.03
CA PRO A 358 14.28 3.61 22.44
C PRO A 358 14.59 3.03 23.83
N THR A 359 13.58 2.52 24.52
CA THR A 359 13.73 1.73 25.76
C THR A 359 12.66 0.64 25.82
N ASP A 360 12.98 -0.44 26.53
CA ASP A 360 12.00 -1.45 26.93
C ASP A 360 11.60 -1.24 28.39
N ASP A 361 10.58 -0.41 28.62
CA ASP A 361 10.02 -0.18 29.97
C ASP A 361 9.06 -1.31 30.39
N ASN A 362 9.23 -2.53 29.84
CA ASN A 362 8.39 -3.71 29.99
C ASN A 362 6.97 -3.59 29.39
N ASP A 363 6.67 -2.58 28.58
CA ASP A 363 5.51 -2.62 27.68
C ASP A 363 5.86 -3.50 26.48
N ALA A 364 5.04 -4.53 26.20
CA ALA A 364 5.24 -5.44 25.06
C ALA A 364 5.13 -4.75 23.68
N ALA A 365 4.66 -3.50 23.63
CA ALA A 365 4.49 -2.72 22.40
C ALA A 365 5.80 -2.08 21.86
N TYR A 366 5.76 -1.56 20.65
CA TYR A 366 6.86 -0.81 20.02
C TYR A 366 7.12 0.56 20.67
N THR A 367 8.24 1.21 20.37
CA THR A 367 8.45 2.64 20.70
C THR A 367 7.48 3.51 19.92
N HIS A 368 6.78 4.43 20.58
CA HIS A 368 5.84 5.35 19.92
C HIS A 368 6.11 6.79 20.32
N MET A 369 6.24 7.61 19.29
CA MET A 369 6.56 9.03 19.35
C MET A 369 5.48 9.83 18.63
N GLN A 370 5.17 11.02 19.13
CA GLN A 370 4.20 11.92 18.54
C GLN A 370 4.82 13.30 18.31
N PHE A 371 4.53 13.88 17.14
CA PHE A 371 4.87 15.25 16.79
C PHE A 371 3.63 15.91 16.21
N ASN A 372 2.89 16.58 17.08
CA ASN A 372 1.53 17.03 16.82
C ASN A 372 1.53 18.53 16.53
N ALA A 373 0.83 18.96 15.48
CA ALA A 373 0.53 20.37 15.28
C ALA A 373 -0.68 20.78 16.16
N ASP A 374 -0.58 21.97 16.75
CA ASP A 374 -1.72 22.65 17.37
C ASP A 374 -2.85 22.88 16.35
N PRO A 375 -4.08 23.19 16.80
CA PRO A 375 -5.19 23.45 15.89
C PRO A 375 -4.83 24.43 14.77
N ILE A 376 -5.04 23.99 13.53
CA ILE A 376 -4.83 24.78 12.33
C ILE A 376 -5.98 25.76 12.22
N ALA A 377 -5.67 27.06 12.23
CA ALA A 377 -6.66 28.10 12.03
C ALA A 377 -7.17 28.06 10.57
N THR A 378 -8.43 27.65 10.40
CA THR A 378 -9.07 27.49 9.08
C THR A 378 -10.11 28.56 8.75
N THR A 379 -10.35 29.51 9.66
CA THR A 379 -11.43 30.49 9.52
C THR A 379 -11.36 31.23 8.18
N GLY A 380 -12.40 31.07 7.36
CA GLY A 380 -12.54 31.69 6.04
C GLY A 380 -11.73 31.05 4.90
N LYS A 381 -10.94 30.00 5.17
CA LYS A 381 -10.10 29.35 4.13
C LYS A 381 -10.70 28.07 3.56
N LEU A 382 -11.53 27.35 4.31
CA LEU A 382 -12.15 26.09 3.89
C LEU A 382 -13.67 26.21 3.86
N ALA A 383 -14.29 25.60 2.87
CA ALA A 383 -15.74 25.47 2.72
C ALA A 383 -16.12 23.99 2.54
N PRO A 384 -17.37 23.60 2.88
CA PRO A 384 -17.92 22.31 2.47
C PRO A 384 -17.72 22.05 0.98
N GLY A 385 -17.31 20.82 0.62
CA GLY A 385 -17.03 20.44 -0.77
C GLY A 385 -15.59 20.66 -1.24
N ASP A 386 -14.76 21.39 -0.48
CA ASP A 386 -13.33 21.50 -0.76
C ASP A 386 -12.64 20.14 -0.58
N TRP A 387 -11.73 19.80 -1.50
CA TRP A 387 -10.84 18.66 -1.35
C TRP A 387 -9.49 19.12 -0.82
N ILE A 388 -8.93 18.36 0.11
CA ILE A 388 -7.64 18.68 0.73
C ILE A 388 -6.75 17.44 0.87
N TYR A 389 -5.45 17.67 1.03
CA TYR A 389 -4.49 16.68 1.51
C TYR A 389 -3.53 17.29 2.53
N ALA A 390 -2.88 16.43 3.30
CA ALA A 390 -1.71 16.75 4.10
C ALA A 390 -0.50 15.95 3.63
N ALA A 391 0.68 16.55 3.64
CA ALA A 391 1.94 15.88 3.36
C ALA A 391 3.10 16.39 4.23
N MET A 392 4.14 15.57 4.37
CA MET A 392 5.40 15.88 5.03
C MET A 392 6.50 15.00 4.46
N PHE A 393 7.71 15.52 4.36
CA PHE A 393 8.90 14.72 4.09
C PHE A 393 9.54 14.28 5.41
N VAL A 394 9.88 13.00 5.50
CA VAL A 394 10.57 12.41 6.64
C VAL A 394 11.88 11.83 6.13
N GLU A 395 12.96 12.11 6.85
CA GLU A 395 14.30 11.63 6.52
C GLU A 395 14.94 11.04 7.76
N GLN A 396 15.51 9.85 7.64
CA GLN A 396 16.28 9.21 8.69
C GLN A 396 17.75 9.57 8.55
N LEU A 397 18.25 10.45 9.42
CA LEU A 397 19.61 10.98 9.34
C LEU A 397 20.67 10.02 9.87
N ALA A 398 20.36 9.27 10.92
CA ALA A 398 21.29 8.37 11.60
C ALA A 398 20.57 7.19 12.25
N GLY A 399 21.28 6.07 12.39
CA GLY A 399 20.72 4.79 12.84
C GLY A 399 19.88 4.10 11.76
N ASP A 400 19.35 2.92 12.08
CA ASP A 400 18.49 2.12 11.20
C ASP A 400 17.12 1.79 11.84
N GLN A 401 16.79 2.33 13.01
CA GLN A 401 15.68 1.81 13.83
C GLN A 401 14.30 2.40 13.57
N LEU A 402 14.18 3.40 12.70
CA LEU A 402 12.85 3.90 12.33
C LEU A 402 12.06 2.74 11.71
N GLY A 403 10.91 2.44 12.29
CA GLY A 403 9.98 1.43 11.83
C GLY A 403 8.97 2.05 10.87
N THR A 404 8.14 2.95 11.37
CA THR A 404 7.17 3.66 10.52
C THR A 404 6.97 5.11 10.91
N ALA A 405 6.43 5.89 9.97
CA ALA A 405 5.88 7.22 10.23
C ALA A 405 4.52 7.37 9.52
N ARG A 406 3.57 8.03 10.18
CA ARG A 406 2.25 8.36 9.63
C ARG A 406 1.81 9.75 9.99
N ILE A 407 1.16 10.42 9.05
CA ILE A 407 0.43 11.65 9.26
C ILE A 407 -1.04 11.30 9.47
N VAL A 408 -1.64 11.83 10.53
CA VAL A 408 -3.07 11.74 10.79
C VAL A 408 -3.66 13.15 10.74
N PHE A 409 -4.36 13.44 9.66
CA PHE A 409 -5.13 14.66 9.52
C PHE A 409 -6.50 14.47 10.16
N LYS A 410 -6.90 15.37 11.06
CA LYS A 410 -8.10 15.21 11.90
C LYS A 410 -8.97 16.44 11.82
N LEU A 411 -10.25 16.21 11.64
CA LEU A 411 -11.33 17.17 11.79
C LEU A 411 -12.16 16.76 13.00
N ARG A 412 -12.16 17.57 14.05
CA ARG A 412 -12.95 17.32 15.25
C ARG A 412 -14.07 18.34 15.36
N GLN A 413 -15.21 17.86 15.86
CA GLN A 413 -16.35 18.64 16.31
C GLN A 413 -16.89 17.95 17.56
N ASP A 414 -16.76 18.56 18.75
CA ASP A 414 -17.16 17.95 20.03
C ASP A 414 -16.53 16.54 20.26
N LYS A 415 -17.36 15.49 20.28
CA LYS A 415 -16.98 14.07 20.36
C LYS A 415 -16.83 13.40 18.98
N LYS A 416 -17.16 14.12 17.91
CA LYS A 416 -17.06 13.65 16.53
C LYS A 416 -15.65 13.86 16.01
N LEU A 417 -15.09 12.82 15.39
CA LEU A 417 -13.74 12.85 14.83
C LEU A 417 -13.79 12.23 13.45
N LEU A 418 -13.55 13.03 12.43
CA LEU A 418 -13.30 12.59 11.08
C LEU A 418 -11.79 12.69 10.81
N GLN A 419 -11.18 11.71 10.14
CA GLN A 419 -9.74 11.72 9.91
C GLN A 419 -9.35 11.24 8.51
N SER A 420 -8.14 11.57 8.08
CA SER A 420 -7.48 10.99 6.91
C SER A 420 -6.06 10.63 7.32
N VAL A 421 -5.61 9.45 6.93
CA VAL A 421 -4.28 8.96 7.28
C VAL A 421 -3.43 8.92 6.02
N GLY A 422 -2.17 9.29 6.16
CA GLY A 422 -1.13 9.09 5.17
C GLY A 422 0.05 8.44 5.86
N GLY A 423 0.71 7.51 5.19
CA GLY A 423 1.78 6.75 5.83
C GLY A 423 1.24 5.65 6.74
N LEU A 424 2.17 4.96 7.37
CA LEU A 424 2.01 3.53 7.69
C LEU A 424 1.43 3.32 9.08
N TRP A 425 0.44 2.44 9.21
CA TRP A 425 -0.10 2.05 10.50
C TRP A 425 -0.57 0.59 10.56
N THR A 426 -0.12 -0.13 11.58
CA THR A 426 -0.95 -1.13 12.28
C THR A 426 -0.57 -1.23 13.77
N SER A 427 -1.28 -2.06 14.54
CA SER A 427 -1.25 -2.18 16.00
C SER A 427 -0.53 -3.43 16.55
N SER A 428 0.03 -4.30 15.70
CA SER A 428 0.91 -5.43 16.08
C SER A 428 2.35 -5.01 16.49
N GLY A 429 3.24 -5.96 16.78
CA GLY A 429 4.66 -5.68 17.04
C GLY A 429 5.50 -5.54 15.76
N ASP A 430 4.91 -5.83 14.60
CA ASP A 430 5.65 -6.00 13.34
C ASP A 430 6.02 -4.63 12.71
N PHE A 431 5.52 -3.50 13.26
CA PHE A 431 5.88 -2.11 12.84
C PHE A 431 7.23 -1.66 13.34
N ALA A 432 7.72 -2.27 14.41
CA ALA A 432 9.03 -1.99 14.96
C ALA A 432 10.15 -2.41 14.01
N HIS A 433 9.86 -3.29 13.04
CA HIS A 433 10.86 -3.71 12.09
C HIS A 433 11.37 -2.52 11.29
N SER A 434 12.66 -2.24 11.47
CA SER A 434 13.42 -1.29 10.68
C SER A 434 13.06 -1.40 9.19
N ILE A 435 12.65 -0.28 8.61
CA ILE A 435 12.32 -0.19 7.19
C ILE A 435 13.55 -0.05 6.28
N GLY A 436 14.76 0.07 6.83
CA GLY A 436 16.00 -0.03 6.05
C GLY A 436 17.09 0.98 6.41
N ALA A 437 18.24 0.80 5.74
CA ALA A 437 19.53 1.39 6.08
C ALA A 437 19.59 2.93 6.00
N GLY A 438 20.53 3.51 6.75
CA GLY A 438 20.62 4.94 7.09
C GLY A 438 20.66 5.95 5.92
N SER A 439 20.43 7.23 6.28
CA SER A 439 20.32 8.40 5.39
C SER A 439 19.42 8.18 4.18
N GLU A 440 18.11 8.03 4.40
CA GLU A 440 17.09 8.03 3.35
C GLU A 440 15.88 8.87 3.78
N GLY A 441 15.18 9.49 2.83
CA GLY A 441 13.92 10.17 3.11
C GLY A 441 12.84 9.90 2.06
N TRP A 442 11.60 10.13 2.47
CA TRP A 442 10.40 9.89 1.67
C TRP A 442 9.28 10.85 2.05
N TRP A 443 8.32 10.99 1.14
CA TRP A 443 7.10 11.75 1.35
C TRP A 443 6.02 10.89 2.01
N ILE A 444 5.37 11.45 3.01
CA ILE A 444 4.12 10.92 3.55
C ILE A 444 3.02 11.85 3.07
N LYS A 445 2.02 11.33 2.38
CA LYS A 445 0.86 12.08 1.87
C LYS A 445 -0.42 11.35 2.24
N THR A 446 -1.39 12.06 2.82
CA THR A 446 -2.72 11.52 3.06
C THR A 446 -3.47 11.30 1.75
N ASN A 447 -4.39 10.35 1.73
CA ASN A 447 -5.38 10.30 0.66
C ASN A 447 -6.23 11.59 0.65
N PRO A 448 -6.72 12.03 -0.53
CA PRO A 448 -7.63 13.16 -0.63
C PRO A 448 -8.82 13.04 0.30
N PHE A 449 -9.14 14.17 0.93
CA PHE A 449 -10.16 14.25 1.94
C PHE A 449 -11.16 15.35 1.56
N LEU A 450 -12.44 15.00 1.55
CA LEU A 450 -13.52 15.93 1.25
C LEU A 450 -13.98 16.62 2.53
N MET A 451 -13.99 17.95 2.53
CA MET A 451 -14.53 18.74 3.63
C MET A 451 -16.05 18.52 3.71
N PRO A 452 -16.56 17.98 4.83
CA PRO A 452 -17.98 17.72 4.99
C PRO A 452 -18.75 19.02 5.19
N ASP A 453 -20.05 18.99 4.91
CA ASP A 453 -20.99 20.05 5.26
C ASP A 453 -21.39 19.96 6.75
N LEU A 454 -20.40 20.16 7.62
CA LEU A 454 -20.56 20.11 9.08
C LEU A 454 -19.74 21.23 9.72
N PRO A 455 -20.21 21.84 10.83
CA PRO A 455 -19.39 22.77 11.60
C PRO A 455 -18.19 22.02 12.20
N PHE A 456 -17.00 22.58 12.13
CA PHE A 456 -15.82 22.04 12.80
C PHE A 456 -15.11 23.15 13.56
N ASP A 457 -14.70 22.83 14.78
CA ASP A 457 -14.03 23.76 15.68
C ASP A 457 -12.51 23.50 15.73
N ASN A 458 -12.06 22.37 15.20
CA ASN A 458 -10.69 21.94 15.38
C ASN A 458 -10.15 21.09 14.20
N LEU A 459 -9.23 21.69 13.43
CA LEU A 459 -8.45 21.00 12.42
C LEU A 459 -7.05 20.70 12.97
N LYS A 460 -6.58 19.44 12.89
CA LYS A 460 -5.26 19.04 13.41
C LYS A 460 -4.52 18.15 12.43
N CYS A 461 -3.20 18.15 12.56
CA CYS A 461 -2.32 17.26 11.82
C CYS A 461 -1.30 16.68 12.81
N ASP A 462 -1.36 15.37 13.03
CA ASP A 462 -0.47 14.67 13.94
C ASP A 462 0.52 13.83 13.14
N LEU A 463 1.77 13.76 13.56
CA LEU A 463 2.73 12.77 13.07
C LEU A 463 2.97 11.74 14.18
N ASP A 464 2.70 10.47 13.90
CA ASP A 464 3.12 9.36 14.75
C ASP A 464 4.33 8.66 14.12
N ILE A 465 5.31 8.34 14.96
CA ILE A 465 6.55 7.66 14.60
C ILE A 465 6.68 6.40 15.47
N THR A 466 7.10 5.29 14.87
CA THR A 466 7.34 4.04 15.58
C THR A 466 8.74 3.47 15.31
N SER A 467 9.29 2.73 16.27
CA SER A 467 10.56 1.99 16.14
C SER A 467 10.56 0.74 17.02
N ASP A 468 11.57 -0.10 16.85
CA ASP A 468 11.84 -1.19 17.81
C ASP A 468 12.16 -0.61 19.19
N LYS A 469 11.48 -1.14 20.21
CA LYS A 469 11.71 -0.80 21.62
C LYS A 469 13.08 -1.24 22.12
N ASN A 470 13.63 -2.29 21.49
CA ASN A 470 14.98 -2.78 21.74
C ASN A 470 15.99 -2.21 20.74
N GLY A 471 15.55 -1.26 19.90
CA GLY A 471 16.38 -0.64 18.88
C GLY A 471 17.49 0.24 19.48
N THR A 472 18.55 0.41 18.70
CA THR A 472 19.56 1.44 18.96
C THR A 472 19.01 2.88 18.75
N PRO A 473 19.69 3.91 19.30
CA PRO A 473 19.30 5.29 19.04
C PRO A 473 19.30 5.63 17.55
N PHE A 474 18.35 6.46 17.14
CA PHE A 474 18.23 6.91 15.76
C PHE A 474 17.86 8.40 15.70
N THR A 475 18.08 9.03 14.56
CA THR A 475 17.76 10.44 14.35
C THR A 475 16.98 10.61 13.07
N ILE A 476 15.91 11.39 13.14
CA ILE A 476 15.09 11.76 11.98
C ILE A 476 15.01 13.27 11.84
N ARG A 477 14.72 13.71 10.61
CA ARG A 477 14.42 15.08 10.25
C ARG A 477 13.07 15.12 9.55
N LEU A 478 12.25 16.08 9.97
CA LEU A 478 10.89 16.31 9.50
C LEU A 478 10.86 17.64 8.75
N SER A 479 10.25 17.66 7.56
CA SER A 479 9.90 18.92 6.91
C SER A 479 8.69 19.57 7.57
N ARG A 480 8.33 20.78 7.13
CA ARG A 480 7.02 21.38 7.40
C ARG A 480 5.87 20.45 6.99
N PHE A 481 4.71 20.62 7.63
CA PHE A 481 3.46 20.13 7.08
C PHE A 481 3.08 20.94 5.84
N ILE A 482 2.64 20.26 4.79
CA ILE A 482 2.02 20.85 3.60
C ILE A 482 0.55 20.48 3.64
N ILE A 483 -0.33 21.45 3.84
CA ILE A 483 -1.78 21.24 3.90
C ILE A 483 -2.41 22.15 2.86
N ARG A 484 -3.03 21.56 1.84
CA ARG A 484 -3.49 22.31 0.66
C ARG A 484 -4.83 21.83 0.16
N LYS A 485 -5.57 22.77 -0.44
CA LYS A 485 -6.68 22.43 -1.32
C LYS A 485 -6.17 21.80 -2.61
N ILE A 486 -6.97 20.89 -3.15
CA ILE A 486 -6.74 20.24 -4.44
C ILE A 486 -8.01 20.26 -5.26
N ALA A 487 -7.86 20.05 -6.56
CA ALA A 487 -8.98 19.77 -7.43
C ALA A 487 -9.68 18.46 -7.00
N ASP A 488 -10.93 18.33 -7.42
CA ASP A 488 -11.71 17.12 -7.17
C ASP A 488 -11.02 15.88 -7.78
N PRO A 489 -10.54 14.92 -6.95
CA PRO A 489 -9.80 13.75 -7.43
C PRO A 489 -10.67 12.82 -8.30
N ARG A 490 -12.00 12.97 -8.26
CA ARG A 490 -12.95 12.21 -9.08
C ARG A 490 -12.90 12.63 -10.55
N LEU A 491 -12.45 13.84 -10.85
CA LEU A 491 -12.46 14.42 -12.20
C LEU A 491 -11.15 14.19 -12.96
N VAL A 492 -10.13 13.63 -12.32
CA VAL A 492 -8.84 13.33 -12.97
C VAL A 492 -9.06 12.17 -13.96
N SER A 493 -8.92 12.48 -15.25
CA SER A 493 -9.12 11.58 -16.40
C SER A 493 -7.91 10.69 -16.68
#